data_AF-A0A2T3ZNT0-F1
#
_entry.id   AF-A0A2T3ZNT0-F1
#
_cell.length_a   1.000
_cell.length_b   1.000
_cell.length_c   1.000
_cell.angle_alpha   90.00
_cell.angle_beta   90.00
_cell.angle_gamma   90.00
#
_symmetry.space_group_name_H-M   'P 1'
#
loop_
_entity.id
_entity.type
_entity.pdbx_description
1 polymer ?
#
loop_
_entity_poly.entity_id
_entity_poly.type
_entity_poly.pdbx_seq_one_letter_code
_entity_poly.pdbx_strand_id
1 'polypeptide(L)'
;MSVSRSLVAAVATLSFVASTQAWNVELPPCLDKFQPFVYSGCFQDGGPGNPNALIFRSTLSSDNMTVEECVADCKGNGFRYAGLEYYGVCFCGGTVDGPQVDESQCSFPCTGNKSETCGGNNLLSVWQDPTFPTKQVTIGDYKAAGCYSDNSQQGRALSWSADVDSSTFTTESCLTACEAEGFPLAGTEFGGECWCGNVLANSTTKVDDSQCNFPCKGNSSETCGGSGLLNLYIATDLESLEPCGWVPPSSSSTTTSVSTTSLPPPPPTSTTTPCTTTSVSTTSLPPPPPTSTTNPCETTSTSTTPPPPPPTTTKCTTTSKSTSTTTTSSLCTVTVTTPPSCEYKCGDWCFPPLPDWSNEKDCLKAYSTCAAGVASCFAQAGFPGALQCFNFGQWCSGIQQYCSSTCLFGKCSKGDCWNHNPGQGGSPPKTSTTVIPCPPTTTTKPPATSTKPSHCPPPPTNICTQPSNSKYGYGPGNPVGGISLPIVSCNDIYSDWRNNPFKLYINQKSWNCPSYPPSGCGNACSDACKEQYTQCTNVYQKGCQDGSGFRWKRSEGAKRALSISQFTQNWGFGDNSPSNAAKKCQAQYQDCLAVNKNVNPKQQCKTWGC
;
A
#
# COMPACT_ATOMS: atom_id res chain seq x y z
N MET A 1 -35.37 -66.16 22.72
CA MET A 1 -35.80 -65.16 23.73
C MET A 1 -35.74 -63.79 23.07
N SER A 2 -36.54 -62.81 23.52
CA SER A 2 -36.73 -61.53 22.78
C SER A 2 -37.08 -60.36 23.71
N VAL A 3 -36.90 -59.13 23.20
CA VAL A 3 -37.41 -57.82 23.70
C VAL A 3 -36.81 -57.21 25.00
N SER A 4 -35.73 -56.43 24.81
CA SER A 4 -35.61 -54.96 25.08
C SER A 4 -35.92 -54.25 26.44
N ARG A 5 -35.14 -53.16 26.68
CA ARG A 5 -35.36 -51.97 27.58
C ARG A 5 -35.13 -52.21 29.09
N SER A 6 -34.68 -51.25 29.92
CA SER A 6 -34.30 -49.82 29.79
C SER A 6 -32.90 -49.60 30.41
N LEU A 7 -32.04 -48.64 30.03
CA LEU A 7 -32.15 -47.17 29.91
C LEU A 7 -32.23 -46.45 31.29
N VAL A 8 -31.07 -45.97 31.76
CA VAL A 8 -30.90 -44.93 32.80
C VAL A 8 -29.91 -43.90 32.23
N ALA A 9 -30.22 -42.61 32.32
CA ALA A 9 -29.42 -41.55 31.72
C ALA A 9 -28.56 -40.82 32.77
N ALA A 10 -27.29 -40.60 32.46
CA ALA A 10 -26.44 -39.64 33.17
C ALA A 10 -26.45 -38.31 32.41
N VAL A 11 -27.10 -37.29 32.98
CA VAL A 11 -27.12 -35.94 32.39
C VAL A 11 -25.84 -35.21 32.77
N ALA A 12 -24.83 -35.27 31.89
CA ALA A 12 -23.67 -34.40 31.98
C ALA A 12 -24.00 -33.06 31.28
N THR A 13 -24.20 -32.01 32.06
CA THR A 13 -24.38 -30.64 31.54
C THR A 13 -23.05 -30.11 31.00
N LEU A 14 -22.78 -30.39 29.72
CA LEU A 14 -21.70 -29.73 28.98
C LEU A 14 -22.08 -28.27 28.75
N SER A 15 -21.52 -27.38 29.57
CA SER A 15 -21.53 -25.94 29.32
C SER A 15 -20.95 -25.66 27.94
N PHE A 16 -21.69 -24.96 27.09
CA PHE A 16 -21.16 -24.43 25.84
C PHE A 16 -20.18 -23.30 26.17
N VAL A 17 -18.93 -23.65 26.42
CA VAL A 17 -17.82 -22.69 26.36
C VAL A 17 -17.66 -22.32 24.90
N ALA A 18 -18.30 -21.21 24.50
CA ALA A 18 -18.05 -20.59 23.21
C ALA A 18 -16.55 -20.30 23.13
N SER A 19 -15.85 -21.02 22.25
CA SER A 19 -14.42 -20.85 22.06
C SER A 19 -14.19 -19.58 21.25
N THR A 20 -14.23 -18.44 21.93
CA THR A 20 -13.86 -17.14 21.38
C THR A 20 -12.41 -17.23 20.91
N GLN A 21 -12.22 -17.29 19.60
CA GLN A 21 -10.89 -17.16 19.02
C GLN A 21 -10.47 -15.70 19.18
N ALA A 22 -9.71 -15.43 20.24
CA ALA A 22 -9.06 -14.15 20.44
C ALA A 22 -7.92 -14.00 19.43
N TRP A 23 -8.25 -13.54 18.22
CA TRP A 23 -7.28 -13.07 17.24
C TRP A 23 -6.77 -11.70 17.69
N ASN A 24 -5.86 -11.69 18.67
CA ASN A 24 -4.97 -10.56 18.89
C ASN A 24 -4.09 -10.45 17.64
N VAL A 25 -4.54 -9.64 16.67
CA VAL A 25 -3.72 -9.28 15.51
C VAL A 25 -2.74 -8.21 15.96
N GLU A 26 -1.63 -8.66 16.51
CA GLU A 26 -0.39 -7.89 16.54
C GLU A 26 -0.03 -7.60 15.07
N LEU A 27 -0.19 -6.34 14.66
CA LEU A 27 0.17 -5.89 13.32
C LEU A 27 1.69 -6.07 13.13
N PRO A 28 2.18 -6.40 11.92
CA PRO A 28 3.57 -6.15 11.58
C PRO A 28 3.78 -4.61 11.36
N PRO A 29 4.81 -3.91 11.94
CA PRO A 29 5.10 -2.45 11.74
C PRO A 29 5.86 -1.92 10.47
N CYS A 30 7.21 -1.98 10.34
CA CYS A 30 8.10 -1.58 9.20
C CYS A 30 9.38 -2.47 8.93
N LEU A 31 9.49 -3.27 7.84
CA LEU A 31 10.54 -4.33 7.67
C LEU A 31 11.93 -3.86 7.22
N ASP A 32 12.04 -2.62 6.75
CA ASP A 32 13.29 -1.98 6.34
C ASP A 32 13.43 -0.65 7.06
N LYS A 33 14.65 -0.08 7.10
CA LYS A 33 14.86 1.21 7.76
C LYS A 33 14.20 2.35 6.96
N PHE A 34 13.04 2.78 7.44
CA PHE A 34 12.20 3.83 6.85
C PHE A 34 13.00 5.11 6.55
N GLN A 35 12.83 5.70 5.38
CA GLN A 35 13.37 7.03 5.07
C GLN A 35 12.48 8.07 5.73
N PRO A 36 13.07 9.03 6.47
CA PRO A 36 12.55 9.42 7.76
C PRO A 36 11.19 10.14 7.70
N PHE A 37 10.34 9.90 8.71
CA PHE A 37 9.38 10.93 9.08
C PHE A 37 10.19 12.22 9.35
N VAL A 38 9.76 13.34 8.77
CA VAL A 38 10.47 14.61 8.93
C VAL A 38 10.15 15.17 10.30
N TYR A 39 11.19 15.45 11.10
CA TYR A 39 11.01 16.13 12.38
C TYR A 39 10.35 17.49 12.14
N SER A 40 9.18 17.67 12.76
CA SER A 40 8.28 18.80 12.52
C SER A 40 8.35 19.86 13.63
N GLY A 41 8.94 19.51 14.78
CA GLY A 41 9.24 20.42 15.87
C GLY A 41 8.81 19.91 17.25
N CYS A 42 9.00 20.75 18.26
CA CYS A 42 8.52 20.55 19.62
C CYS A 42 7.13 21.19 19.82
N PHE A 43 6.17 20.45 20.40
CA PHE A 43 4.78 20.89 20.58
C PHE A 43 4.29 20.68 22.02
N GLN A 44 3.45 21.60 22.51
CA GLN A 44 2.80 21.47 23.82
C GLN A 44 1.71 20.41 23.78
N ASP A 45 1.86 19.34 24.58
CA ASP A 45 0.89 18.25 24.66
C ASP A 45 0.06 18.34 25.93
N GLY A 46 -1.21 18.73 25.77
CA GLY A 46 -2.14 18.95 26.87
C GLY A 46 -1.78 20.13 27.77
N GLY A 47 -2.72 20.54 28.60
CA GLY A 47 -2.49 21.55 29.65
C GLY A 47 -3.76 22.27 30.08
N PRO A 48 -3.69 23.21 31.03
CA PRO A 48 -4.84 23.99 31.48
C PRO A 48 -5.42 24.88 30.35
N GLY A 49 -6.40 24.35 29.62
CA GLY A 49 -7.06 25.03 28.50
C GLY A 49 -6.57 24.62 27.11
N ASN A 50 -5.65 23.66 26.98
CA ASN A 50 -5.16 23.14 25.70
C ASN A 50 -5.57 21.67 25.49
N PRO A 51 -5.91 21.25 24.26
CA PRO A 51 -6.05 19.83 23.93
C PRO A 51 -4.69 19.10 23.96
N ASN A 52 -4.73 17.78 23.85
CA ASN A 52 -3.55 17.00 23.49
C ASN A 52 -3.16 17.34 22.04
N ALA A 53 -1.87 17.38 21.72
CA ALA A 53 -1.41 17.68 20.38
C ALA A 53 -1.50 16.48 19.43
N LEU A 54 -1.56 15.25 19.97
CA LEU A 54 -1.83 14.02 19.22
C LEU A 54 -2.91 13.20 19.93
N ILE A 55 -3.91 12.75 19.16
CA ILE A 55 -5.16 12.19 19.70
C ILE A 55 -5.08 10.73 20.15
N PHE A 56 -4.19 9.93 19.55
CA PHE A 56 -4.03 8.51 19.88
C PHE A 56 -2.76 8.29 20.70
N ARG A 57 -2.86 7.57 21.82
CA ARG A 57 -1.69 7.12 22.60
C ARG A 57 -1.42 5.65 22.26
N SER A 58 -0.19 5.36 21.82
CA SER A 58 0.24 4.00 21.48
C SER A 58 0.26 3.07 22.69
N THR A 59 0.13 1.77 22.44
CA THR A 59 0.26 0.70 23.44
C THR A 59 1.69 0.18 23.59
N LEU A 60 2.65 0.69 22.81
CA LEU A 60 4.08 0.36 22.95
C LEU A 60 4.63 0.70 24.35
N SER A 61 5.59 -0.09 24.84
CA SER A 61 6.29 0.24 26.10
C SER A 61 7.33 1.34 25.90
N SER A 62 7.33 2.31 26.82
CA SER A 62 8.35 3.37 26.92
C SER A 62 9.70 2.89 27.47
N ASP A 63 9.88 1.61 27.83
CA ASP A 63 11.10 1.12 28.52
C ASP A 63 12.36 1.12 27.64
N ASN A 64 12.20 0.96 26.32
CA ASN A 64 13.30 0.86 25.34
C ASN A 64 12.95 1.61 24.04
N MET A 65 12.14 2.67 24.12
CA MET A 65 11.60 3.37 22.95
C MET A 65 12.69 4.10 22.14
N THR A 66 12.56 4.03 20.83
CA THR A 66 13.28 4.84 19.83
C THR A 66 12.30 5.65 18.98
N VAL A 67 12.80 6.66 18.28
CA VAL A 67 12.00 7.41 17.29
C VAL A 67 11.48 6.46 16.22
N GLU A 68 12.35 5.59 15.68
CA GLU A 68 12.00 4.58 14.67
C GLU A 68 10.84 3.64 15.07
N GLU A 69 10.73 3.23 16.34
CA GLU A 69 9.65 2.35 16.81
C GLU A 69 8.30 3.07 16.83
N CYS A 70 8.24 4.28 17.38
CA CYS A 70 6.98 5.03 17.45
C CYS A 70 6.49 5.49 16.07
N VAL A 71 7.38 6.00 15.21
CA VAL A 71 6.98 6.39 13.85
C VAL A 71 6.50 5.17 13.03
N ALA A 72 7.06 3.98 13.26
CA ALA A 72 6.62 2.75 12.63
C ALA A 72 5.24 2.28 13.12
N ASP A 73 4.95 2.37 14.42
CA ASP A 73 3.62 2.05 14.97
C ASP A 73 2.56 3.04 14.49
N CYS A 74 2.84 4.35 14.51
CA CYS A 74 1.91 5.35 13.99
C CYS A 74 1.64 5.16 12.49
N LYS A 75 2.66 4.90 11.66
CA LYS A 75 2.46 4.59 10.22
C LYS A 75 1.68 3.29 10.02
N GLY A 76 1.97 2.26 10.82
CA GLY A 76 1.29 0.97 10.79
C GLY A 76 -0.20 1.05 11.13
N ASN A 77 -0.57 1.96 12.05
CA ASN A 77 -1.96 2.30 12.36
C ASN A 77 -2.56 3.36 11.41
N GLY A 78 -1.83 3.78 10.37
CA GLY A 78 -2.31 4.68 9.31
C GLY A 78 -2.32 6.17 9.68
N PHE A 79 -1.65 6.58 10.76
CA PHE A 79 -1.53 7.99 11.16
C PHE A 79 -0.44 8.73 10.38
N ARG A 80 -0.65 10.03 10.16
CA ARG A 80 0.29 10.92 9.46
C ARG A 80 1.40 11.43 10.38
N TYR A 81 1.06 11.67 11.64
CA TYR A 81 1.97 12.20 12.64
C TYR A 81 2.23 11.17 13.72
N ALA A 82 3.47 11.21 14.21
CA ALA A 82 3.96 10.45 15.34
C ALA A 82 4.66 11.42 16.29
N GLY A 83 4.58 11.18 17.59
CA GLY A 83 5.24 12.01 18.57
C GLY A 83 5.65 11.22 19.80
N LEU A 84 6.73 11.66 20.43
CA LEU A 84 7.29 11.04 21.61
C LEU A 84 7.37 12.06 22.74
N GLU A 85 6.77 11.72 23.87
CA GLU A 85 6.71 12.50 25.11
C GLU A 85 7.53 11.79 26.20
N TYR A 86 7.94 12.50 27.24
CA TYR A 86 8.45 11.94 28.50
C TYR A 86 9.41 10.74 28.33
N TYR A 87 10.52 10.94 27.62
CA TYR A 87 11.57 9.94 27.34
C TYR A 87 11.19 8.76 26.43
N GLY A 88 9.93 8.60 26.01
CA GLY A 88 9.53 7.48 25.15
C GLY A 88 8.06 7.05 25.18
N VAL A 89 7.13 7.90 25.63
CA VAL A 89 5.69 7.64 25.50
C VAL A 89 5.26 8.02 24.09
N CYS A 90 4.82 7.05 23.29
CA CYS A 90 4.46 7.26 21.89
C CYS A 90 2.99 7.68 21.71
N PHE A 91 2.76 8.66 20.84
CA PHE A 91 1.45 9.17 20.43
C PHE A 91 1.38 9.35 18.90
N CYS A 92 0.18 9.33 18.33
CA CYS A 92 -0.08 9.41 16.89
C CYS A 92 -1.30 10.30 16.57
N GLY A 93 -1.38 10.82 15.33
CA GLY A 93 -2.52 11.64 14.91
C GLY A 93 -2.65 11.86 13.39
N GLY A 94 -3.84 12.25 12.95
CA GLY A 94 -4.09 12.79 11.61
C GLY A 94 -3.69 14.27 11.48
N THR A 95 -3.81 15.00 12.58
CA THR A 95 -3.51 16.42 12.80
C THR A 95 -2.42 16.62 13.87
N VAL A 96 -2.07 17.88 14.17
CA VAL A 96 -1.23 18.28 15.31
C VAL A 96 -1.82 19.56 15.93
N ASP A 97 -2.55 19.43 17.04
CA ASP A 97 -3.47 20.48 17.52
C ASP A 97 -2.96 21.26 18.76
N GLY A 98 -1.69 21.06 19.12
CA GLY A 98 -0.97 21.86 20.12
C GLY A 98 -0.14 22.98 19.50
N PRO A 99 0.17 24.06 20.24
CA PRO A 99 1.11 25.08 19.77
C PRO A 99 2.54 24.56 19.72
N GLN A 100 3.28 24.91 18.67
CA GLN A 100 4.73 24.69 18.60
C GLN A 100 5.45 25.58 19.61
N VAL A 101 6.46 25.03 20.29
CA VAL A 101 7.29 25.71 21.30
C VAL A 101 8.78 25.67 20.93
N ASP A 102 9.64 26.22 21.77
CA ASP A 102 11.09 26.23 21.53
C ASP A 102 11.69 24.82 21.64
N GLU A 103 12.52 24.44 20.66
CA GLU A 103 13.13 23.11 20.55
C GLU A 103 13.97 22.71 21.77
N SER A 104 14.49 23.66 22.57
CA SER A 104 15.21 23.34 23.81
C SER A 104 14.32 22.71 24.90
N GLN A 105 13.00 22.86 24.80
CA GLN A 105 12.05 22.27 25.74
C GLN A 105 11.84 20.78 25.49
N CYS A 106 11.91 20.35 24.23
CA CYS A 106 12.00 18.94 23.86
C CYS A 106 13.47 18.49 23.91
N SER A 107 13.96 18.19 25.11
CA SER A 107 15.37 17.81 25.34
C SER A 107 15.55 16.51 26.13
N PHE A 108 14.48 15.74 26.36
CA PHE A 108 14.58 14.44 27.03
C PHE A 108 15.09 13.39 26.03
N PRO A 109 16.15 12.62 26.35
CA PRO A 109 16.65 11.57 25.46
C PRO A 109 15.73 10.35 25.45
N CYS A 110 15.64 9.64 24.31
CA CYS A 110 14.88 8.40 24.23
C CYS A 110 15.49 7.28 25.10
N THR A 111 14.64 6.43 25.69
CA THR A 111 15.07 5.33 26.57
C THR A 111 15.88 4.26 25.83
N GLY A 112 15.45 3.89 24.61
CA GLY A 112 16.13 2.94 23.73
C GLY A 112 17.37 3.50 23.05
N ASN A 113 17.34 4.77 22.60
CA ASN A 113 18.52 5.44 22.04
C ASN A 113 18.72 6.88 22.55
N LYS A 114 19.77 7.06 23.36
CA LYS A 114 20.12 8.35 23.98
C LYS A 114 20.74 9.38 23.03
N SER A 115 20.91 9.08 21.74
CA SER A 115 21.23 10.09 20.71
C SER A 115 19.99 10.70 20.05
N GLU A 116 18.80 10.21 20.37
CA GLU A 116 17.51 10.73 19.88
C GLU A 116 16.79 11.52 20.98
N THR A 117 16.01 12.52 20.55
CA THR A 117 15.09 13.27 21.42
C THR A 117 13.75 12.56 21.48
N CYS A 118 13.15 12.48 22.68
CA CYS A 118 11.81 11.96 22.95
C CYS A 118 11.03 12.97 23.82
N GLY A 119 10.83 14.18 23.26
CA GLY A 119 9.99 15.22 23.86
C GLY A 119 10.52 15.81 25.16
N GLY A 120 9.58 16.12 26.05
CA GLY A 120 9.83 16.67 27.38
C GLY A 120 8.69 16.29 28.34
N ASN A 121 8.39 17.14 29.31
CA ASN A 121 7.28 16.97 30.25
C ASN A 121 6.04 17.72 29.74
N ASN A 122 4.96 17.03 29.35
CA ASN A 122 3.81 17.60 28.63
C ASN A 122 4.23 18.21 27.27
N LEU A 123 5.22 17.59 26.61
CA LEU A 123 5.85 18.12 25.41
C LEU A 123 6.17 16.97 24.45
N LEU A 124 5.55 17.00 23.27
CA LEU A 124 5.81 16.06 22.20
C LEU A 124 6.89 16.64 21.28
N SER A 125 7.99 15.90 21.11
CA SER A 125 8.71 15.96 19.84
C SER A 125 7.78 15.34 18.78
N VAL A 126 7.57 15.99 17.63
CA VAL A 126 6.65 15.50 16.60
C VAL A 126 7.36 15.29 15.27
N TRP A 127 6.96 14.23 14.57
CA TRP A 127 7.45 13.76 13.29
C TRP A 127 6.28 13.59 12.32
N GLN A 128 6.47 13.95 11.05
CA GLN A 128 5.46 13.85 9.99
C GLN A 128 5.89 12.85 8.91
N ASP A 129 4.99 11.97 8.49
CA ASP A 129 5.16 11.14 7.30
C ASP A 129 5.02 11.99 6.01
N PRO A 130 6.07 12.14 5.19
CA PRO A 130 6.02 12.92 3.96
C PRO A 130 5.26 12.21 2.81
N THR A 131 4.85 10.94 2.98
CA THR A 131 4.12 10.17 1.96
C THR A 131 2.62 10.45 1.95
N PHE A 132 2.08 11.10 2.99
CA PHE A 132 0.70 11.59 2.99
C PHE A 132 0.58 12.86 2.12
N PRO A 133 -0.40 12.94 1.20
CA PRO A 133 -0.57 14.11 0.34
C PRO A 133 -0.81 15.39 1.14
N THR A 134 -0.30 16.53 0.67
CA THR A 134 -0.43 17.85 1.32
C THR A 134 -1.67 18.64 0.88
N LYS A 135 -2.54 18.03 0.07
CA LYS A 135 -3.82 18.60 -0.35
C LYS A 135 -4.76 18.65 0.84
N GLN A 136 -5.37 19.81 1.11
CA GLN A 136 -6.56 19.89 1.96
C GLN A 136 -7.71 19.16 1.25
N VAL A 137 -8.20 18.10 1.87
CA VAL A 137 -9.32 17.30 1.39
C VAL A 137 -10.63 17.99 1.78
N THR A 138 -11.73 17.58 1.14
CA THR A 138 -13.06 18.13 1.38
C THR A 138 -14.11 17.01 1.44
N ILE A 139 -15.29 17.31 1.99
CA ILE A 139 -16.45 16.42 2.10
C ILE A 139 -16.80 15.76 0.74
N GLY A 140 -16.57 16.46 -0.38
CA GLY A 140 -16.81 15.93 -1.73
C GLY A 140 -15.78 14.93 -2.26
N ASP A 141 -14.63 14.77 -1.60
CA ASP A 141 -13.62 13.77 -1.94
C ASP A 141 -13.92 12.40 -1.26
N TYR A 142 -14.66 12.41 -0.15
CA TYR A 142 -15.19 11.23 0.54
C TYR A 142 -16.22 10.49 -0.34
N LYS A 143 -16.06 9.17 -0.47
CA LYS A 143 -16.93 8.32 -1.28
C LYS A 143 -17.52 7.20 -0.42
N ALA A 144 -18.82 6.97 -0.54
CA ALA A 144 -19.49 5.85 0.13
C ALA A 144 -18.91 4.51 -0.36
N ALA A 145 -18.37 3.71 0.56
CA ALA A 145 -17.93 2.34 0.33
C ALA A 145 -19.08 1.32 0.52
N GLY A 146 -20.08 1.70 1.32
CA GLY A 146 -21.31 0.95 1.56
C GLY A 146 -21.51 0.56 3.02
N CYS A 147 -22.33 -0.46 3.27
CA CYS A 147 -22.71 -0.91 4.60
C CYS A 147 -21.74 -1.99 5.15
N TYR A 148 -21.27 -1.82 6.37
CA TYR A 148 -20.33 -2.74 7.03
C TYR A 148 -20.81 -3.12 8.43
N SER A 149 -20.43 -4.31 8.91
CA SER A 149 -20.73 -4.77 10.26
C SER A 149 -19.92 -4.01 11.31
N ASP A 150 -20.60 -3.36 12.26
CA ASP A 150 -19.99 -2.80 13.46
C ASP A 150 -20.40 -3.64 14.69
N ASN A 151 -19.45 -3.95 15.57
CA ASN A 151 -19.70 -4.82 16.73
C ASN A 151 -18.91 -4.34 17.95
N SER A 152 -19.53 -3.47 18.74
CA SER A 152 -18.97 -2.96 20.00
C SER A 152 -18.53 -4.06 21.00
N GLN A 153 -19.01 -5.30 20.87
CA GLN A 153 -18.59 -6.44 21.71
C GLN A 153 -17.32 -7.16 21.19
N GLN A 154 -16.85 -6.82 19.99
CA GLN A 154 -15.67 -7.40 19.33
C GLN A 154 -14.66 -6.33 18.87
N GLY A 155 -14.82 -5.10 19.35
CA GLY A 155 -14.14 -3.91 18.83
C GLY A 155 -14.96 -3.24 17.72
N ARG A 156 -15.20 -1.93 17.84
CA ARG A 156 -15.96 -1.17 16.84
C ARG A 156 -15.22 -1.10 15.50
N ALA A 157 -15.98 -1.04 14.41
CA ALA A 157 -15.46 -1.01 13.04
C ALA A 157 -14.54 0.18 12.77
N LEU A 158 -14.87 1.33 13.36
CA LEU A 158 -14.03 2.53 13.47
C LEU A 158 -13.89 2.89 14.96
N SER A 159 -12.69 3.24 15.40
CA SER A 159 -12.37 3.30 16.84
C SER A 159 -12.54 4.67 17.50
N TRP A 160 -12.67 5.76 16.73
CA TRP A 160 -12.84 7.12 17.26
C TRP A 160 -14.30 7.55 17.16
N SER A 161 -14.90 8.07 18.23
CA SER A 161 -16.21 8.74 18.17
C SER A 161 -16.02 10.24 18.01
N ALA A 162 -16.56 10.83 16.95
CA ALA A 162 -16.58 12.29 16.82
C ALA A 162 -17.81 12.87 17.54
N ASP A 163 -17.62 13.98 18.27
CA ASP A 163 -18.71 14.67 18.98
C ASP A 163 -19.54 15.51 17.99
N VAL A 164 -20.64 14.91 17.52
CA VAL A 164 -21.59 15.50 16.59
C VAL A 164 -22.97 15.46 17.24
N ASP A 165 -23.70 16.58 17.21
CA ASP A 165 -25.04 16.66 17.80
C ASP A 165 -25.99 15.63 17.18
N SER A 166 -26.23 14.55 17.94
CA SER A 166 -27.10 13.45 17.51
C SER A 166 -28.54 13.90 17.21
N SER A 167 -28.99 15.07 17.66
CA SER A 167 -30.34 15.58 17.36
C SER A 167 -30.45 16.27 15.99
N THR A 168 -29.36 16.77 15.43
CA THR A 168 -29.30 17.46 14.12
C THR A 168 -28.42 16.72 13.08
N PHE A 169 -27.99 15.51 13.41
CA PHE A 169 -27.04 14.68 12.67
C PHE A 169 -27.38 14.42 11.19
N THR A 170 -26.44 14.73 10.29
CA THR A 170 -26.43 14.30 8.87
C THR A 170 -25.13 13.58 8.52
N THR A 171 -25.06 12.94 7.35
CA THR A 171 -23.85 12.34 6.81
C THR A 171 -22.71 13.35 6.74
N GLU A 172 -22.96 14.53 6.16
CA GLU A 172 -21.96 15.59 5.98
C GLU A 172 -21.43 16.10 7.31
N SER A 173 -22.27 16.18 8.36
CA SER A 173 -21.81 16.59 9.69
C SER A 173 -20.78 15.62 10.28
N CYS A 174 -20.92 14.32 10.01
CA CYS A 174 -19.93 13.31 10.39
C CYS A 174 -18.68 13.35 9.50
N LEU A 175 -18.84 13.46 8.17
CA LEU A 175 -17.71 13.60 7.25
C LEU A 175 -16.84 14.83 7.58
N THR A 176 -17.47 15.96 7.89
CA THR A 176 -16.79 17.21 8.30
C THR A 176 -15.96 17.01 9.57
N ALA A 177 -16.51 16.30 10.57
CA ALA A 177 -15.81 16.06 11.82
C ALA A 177 -14.60 15.12 11.61
N CYS A 178 -14.77 14.02 10.87
CA CYS A 178 -13.65 13.12 10.56
C CYS A 178 -12.58 13.76 9.66
N GLU A 179 -12.98 14.66 8.73
CA GLU A 179 -12.07 15.46 7.91
C GLU A 179 -11.24 16.43 8.75
N ALA A 180 -11.87 17.15 9.69
CA ALA A 180 -11.21 18.12 10.57
C ALA A 180 -10.13 17.48 11.46
N GLU A 181 -10.38 16.26 11.96
CA GLU A 181 -9.46 15.45 12.75
C GLU A 181 -8.43 14.68 11.88
N GLY A 182 -8.48 14.83 10.55
CA GLY A 182 -7.51 14.25 9.61
C GLY A 182 -7.67 12.74 9.36
N PHE A 183 -8.83 12.15 9.62
CA PHE A 183 -9.10 10.73 9.35
C PHE A 183 -9.41 10.48 7.86
N PRO A 184 -8.93 9.37 7.25
CA PRO A 184 -9.34 8.94 5.92
C PRO A 184 -10.67 8.15 5.89
N LEU A 185 -11.09 7.56 7.00
CA LEU A 185 -12.32 6.79 7.12
C LEU A 185 -13.31 7.51 8.05
N ALA A 186 -14.56 7.60 7.59
CA ALA A 186 -15.68 8.14 8.34
C ALA A 186 -16.87 7.19 8.23
N GLY A 187 -17.71 7.13 9.26
CA GLY A 187 -18.84 6.21 9.27
C GLY A 187 -19.98 6.65 10.16
N THR A 188 -21.20 6.40 9.70
CA THR A 188 -22.44 6.77 10.40
C THR A 188 -23.17 5.52 10.91
N GLU A 189 -23.54 5.52 12.19
CA GLU A 189 -24.30 4.43 12.84
C GLU A 189 -25.59 4.94 13.49
N PHE A 190 -26.54 4.03 13.73
CA PHE A 190 -27.73 4.18 14.57
C PHE A 190 -28.55 5.47 14.35
N GLY A 191 -28.56 6.00 13.12
CA GLY A 191 -29.26 7.24 12.76
C GLY A 191 -28.61 8.52 13.30
N GLY A 192 -27.51 8.44 14.07
CA GLY A 192 -26.85 9.64 14.60
C GLY A 192 -25.73 9.38 15.61
N GLU A 193 -24.85 8.44 15.31
CA GLU A 193 -23.50 8.32 15.89
C GLU A 193 -22.47 8.49 14.77
N CYS A 194 -21.41 9.26 15.00
CA CYS A 194 -20.31 9.44 14.05
C CYS A 194 -19.05 8.72 14.54
N TRP A 195 -18.45 7.93 13.66
CA TRP A 195 -17.24 7.18 13.92
C TRP A 195 -16.18 7.49 12.86
N CYS A 196 -14.93 7.65 13.28
CA CYS A 196 -13.79 7.96 12.41
C CYS A 196 -12.62 6.98 12.64
N GLY A 197 -11.71 6.88 11.68
CA GLY A 197 -10.48 6.11 11.86
C GLY A 197 -9.53 6.12 10.66
N ASN A 198 -8.32 5.61 10.89
CA ASN A 198 -7.30 5.42 9.85
C ASN A 198 -7.31 3.98 9.28
N VAL A 199 -7.89 3.03 10.03
CA VAL A 199 -8.01 1.60 9.69
C VAL A 199 -9.37 1.05 10.15
N LEU A 200 -9.82 -0.03 9.53
CA LEU A 200 -10.99 -0.80 9.97
C LEU A 200 -10.57 -1.91 10.95
N ALA A 201 -11.42 -2.22 11.93
CA ALA A 201 -11.18 -3.35 12.84
C ALA A 201 -11.27 -4.71 12.11
N ASN A 202 -10.51 -5.71 12.58
CA ASN A 202 -10.41 -7.03 11.94
C ASN A 202 -11.75 -7.82 11.86
N SER A 203 -12.74 -7.46 12.68
CA SER A 203 -14.10 -8.01 12.69
C SER A 203 -15.03 -7.39 11.65
N THR A 204 -14.62 -6.28 11.00
CA THR A 204 -15.45 -5.53 10.07
C THR A 204 -15.59 -6.24 8.73
N THR A 205 -16.84 -6.54 8.34
CA THR A 205 -17.18 -7.20 7.07
C THR A 205 -18.17 -6.36 6.28
N LYS A 206 -18.02 -6.28 4.95
CA LYS A 206 -19.04 -5.64 4.10
C LYS A 206 -20.29 -6.52 4.05
N VAL A 207 -21.45 -5.91 4.26
CA VAL A 207 -22.76 -6.55 4.13
C VAL A 207 -23.53 -6.00 2.92
N ASP A 208 -24.81 -6.35 2.77
CA ASP A 208 -25.67 -5.75 1.75
C ASP A 208 -26.03 -4.30 2.13
N ASP A 209 -25.88 -3.37 1.18
CA ASP A 209 -26.07 -1.94 1.42
C ASP A 209 -27.50 -1.60 1.90
N SER A 210 -28.50 -2.45 1.62
CA SER A 210 -29.89 -2.28 2.11
C SER A 210 -30.08 -2.53 3.62
N GLN A 211 -29.06 -3.03 4.33
CA GLN A 211 -29.12 -3.24 5.78
C GLN A 211 -28.85 -1.96 6.57
N CYS A 212 -28.06 -1.02 6.02
CA CYS A 212 -27.83 0.30 6.60
C CYS A 212 -28.95 1.27 6.18
N ASN A 213 -30.15 1.04 6.73
CA ASN A 213 -31.38 1.72 6.33
C ASN A 213 -31.99 2.65 7.40
N PHE A 214 -31.27 2.94 8.49
CA PHE A 214 -31.76 3.87 9.51
C PHE A 214 -31.65 5.31 8.97
N PRO A 215 -32.72 6.13 9.03
CA PRO A 215 -32.66 7.52 8.60
C PRO A 215 -31.76 8.34 9.53
N CYS A 216 -31.02 9.30 8.97
CA CYS A 216 -30.27 10.28 9.78
C CYS A 216 -31.25 11.19 10.54
N LYS A 217 -30.99 11.47 11.82
CA LYS A 217 -31.91 12.23 12.69
C LYS A 217 -32.12 13.68 12.23
N GLY A 218 -31.08 14.32 11.66
CA GLY A 218 -31.15 15.65 11.05
C GLY A 218 -31.69 15.68 9.61
N ASN A 219 -31.50 14.60 8.84
CA ASN A 219 -32.05 14.46 7.49
C ASN A 219 -32.54 13.05 7.20
N SER A 220 -33.86 12.85 7.26
CA SER A 220 -34.51 11.56 6.98
C SER A 220 -34.51 11.13 5.51
N SER A 221 -33.90 11.93 4.61
CA SER A 221 -33.64 11.56 3.21
C SER A 221 -32.33 10.78 3.03
N GLU A 222 -31.46 10.78 4.04
CA GLU A 222 -30.18 10.06 4.08
C GLU A 222 -30.27 8.80 4.95
N THR A 223 -29.28 7.92 4.82
CA THR A 223 -29.14 6.73 5.68
C THR A 223 -27.87 6.82 6.53
N CYS A 224 -28.03 6.66 7.84
CA CYS A 224 -26.96 6.71 8.82
C CYS A 224 -26.82 5.35 9.52
N GLY A 225 -26.40 4.34 8.75
CA GLY A 225 -26.13 3.00 9.24
C GLY A 225 -27.37 2.21 9.65
N GLY A 226 -27.22 1.42 10.71
CA GLY A 226 -28.27 0.60 11.33
C GLY A 226 -27.91 0.27 12.79
N SER A 227 -28.29 -0.92 13.26
CA SER A 227 -27.95 -1.44 14.58
C SER A 227 -26.84 -2.48 14.46
N GLY A 228 -25.62 -2.16 14.89
CA GLY A 228 -24.42 -2.96 14.60
C GLY A 228 -23.97 -2.85 13.14
N LEU A 229 -24.24 -1.72 12.50
CA LEU A 229 -24.14 -1.53 11.05
C LEU A 229 -23.75 -0.09 10.71
N LEU A 230 -22.60 0.06 10.07
CA LEU A 230 -21.97 1.35 9.75
C LEU A 230 -22.07 1.62 8.24
N ASN A 231 -22.62 2.77 7.85
CA ASN A 231 -22.41 3.28 6.49
C ASN A 231 -21.00 3.89 6.44
N LEU A 232 -20.10 3.28 5.68
CA LEU A 232 -18.68 3.65 5.59
C LEU A 232 -18.40 4.57 4.39
N TYR A 233 -17.59 5.58 4.62
CA TYR A 233 -17.12 6.57 3.64
C TYR A 233 -15.58 6.65 3.69
N ILE A 234 -14.96 6.77 2.53
CA ILE A 234 -13.49 6.75 2.37
C ILE A 234 -13.04 7.97 1.58
N ALA A 235 -12.13 8.75 2.16
CA ALA A 235 -11.36 9.78 1.48
C ALA A 235 -10.05 9.19 0.94
N THR A 236 -10.07 8.70 -0.29
CA THR A 236 -8.88 8.15 -0.99
C THR A 236 -7.71 9.13 -1.09
N ASP A 237 -7.99 10.42 -0.95
CA ASP A 237 -7.00 11.50 -0.96
C ASP A 237 -6.36 11.73 0.44
N LEU A 238 -6.72 10.96 1.46
CA LEU A 238 -6.10 10.93 2.81
C LEU A 238 -5.40 9.59 3.13
N GLU A 239 -5.50 8.58 2.25
CA GLU A 239 -4.82 7.29 2.43
C GLU A 239 -3.29 7.43 2.25
N SER A 240 -2.50 6.71 3.05
CA SER A 240 -1.05 6.62 2.86
C SER A 240 -0.72 5.90 1.55
N LEU A 241 0.23 6.44 0.79
CA LEU A 241 0.71 5.83 -0.45
C LEU A 241 1.59 4.58 -0.20
N GLU A 242 1.95 4.28 1.07
CA GLU A 242 2.85 3.17 1.45
C GLU A 242 2.38 2.41 2.72
N PRO A 243 2.05 1.10 2.62
CA PRO A 243 1.84 0.22 3.78
C PRO A 243 3.15 -0.43 4.25
N CYS A 244 3.22 -0.92 5.50
CA CYS A 244 4.47 -1.35 6.15
C CYS A 244 4.31 -2.60 7.08
N GLY A 245 5.41 -3.31 7.44
CA GLY A 245 5.41 -4.37 8.48
C GLY A 245 6.79 -4.91 8.96
N TRP A 246 7.15 -5.05 10.27
CA TRP A 246 8.55 -5.10 10.85
C TRP A 246 9.13 -6.43 11.39
N VAL A 247 10.47 -6.43 11.52
CA VAL A 247 11.30 -7.27 12.41
C VAL A 247 12.50 -6.44 12.96
N PRO A 248 12.89 -6.52 14.26
CA PRO A 248 13.99 -5.72 14.84
C PRO A 248 15.41 -6.15 14.42
N PRO A 249 16.42 -5.25 14.56
CA PRO A 249 17.82 -5.55 14.27
C PRO A 249 18.43 -6.51 15.31
N SER A 250 19.16 -7.53 14.84
CA SER A 250 19.83 -8.49 15.72
C SER A 250 21.08 -7.89 16.37
N SER A 251 21.08 -7.82 17.72
CA SER A 251 22.13 -7.25 18.57
C SER A 251 23.51 -7.88 18.37
N SER A 252 24.27 -7.35 17.41
CA SER A 252 25.59 -7.84 17.04
C SER A 252 26.66 -7.32 18.00
N SER A 253 26.89 -8.06 19.09
CA SER A 253 27.85 -7.77 20.15
C SER A 253 29.31 -7.77 19.65
N THR A 254 29.73 -6.64 19.08
CA THR A 254 31.08 -6.47 18.54
C THR A 254 32.07 -6.21 19.68
N THR A 255 32.73 -7.27 20.15
CA THR A 255 33.83 -7.16 21.12
C THR A 255 35.07 -6.58 20.44
N THR A 256 35.18 -5.25 20.43
CA THR A 256 36.33 -4.53 19.90
C THR A 256 37.60 -4.84 20.69
N SER A 257 38.45 -5.70 20.14
CA SER A 257 39.76 -6.04 20.72
C SER A 257 40.69 -4.82 20.72
N VAL A 258 41.27 -4.51 21.88
CA VAL A 258 42.20 -3.39 22.07
C VAL A 258 43.45 -3.54 21.18
N SER A 259 43.84 -2.46 20.51
CA SER A 259 45.14 -2.31 19.85
C SER A 259 45.69 -0.91 20.11
N THR A 260 46.86 -0.82 20.77
CA THR A 260 47.47 0.43 21.24
C THR A 260 48.63 0.88 20.35
N THR A 261 48.56 2.09 19.78
CA THR A 261 49.76 2.77 19.21
C THR A 261 49.66 4.30 19.19
N SER A 262 50.52 4.94 19.98
CA SER A 262 51.23 6.24 19.77
C SER A 262 50.52 7.44 19.10
N LEU A 263 50.50 8.58 19.80
CA LEU A 263 50.19 9.91 19.24
C LEU A 263 51.36 10.54 18.44
N PRO A 264 51.06 11.36 17.43
CA PRO A 264 51.89 12.49 16.97
C PRO A 264 51.57 13.82 17.72
N PRO A 265 52.42 14.85 17.63
CA PRO A 265 52.33 16.08 18.45
C PRO A 265 51.37 17.16 17.91
N PRO A 266 50.96 18.14 18.74
CA PRO A 266 50.08 19.25 18.33
C PRO A 266 50.82 20.35 17.53
N PRO A 267 50.11 21.09 16.65
CA PRO A 267 50.63 22.29 15.99
C PRO A 267 50.71 23.50 16.97
N PRO A 268 51.57 24.50 16.69
CA PRO A 268 51.81 25.61 17.62
C PRO A 268 50.70 26.66 17.61
N THR A 269 50.39 27.18 18.80
CA THR A 269 49.52 28.35 19.00
C THR A 269 50.14 29.63 18.44
N SER A 270 49.33 30.55 17.95
CA SER A 270 49.78 31.93 17.65
C SER A 270 48.65 32.92 17.97
N THR A 271 48.88 33.75 18.99
CA THR A 271 47.96 34.79 19.47
C THR A 271 48.27 36.14 18.83
N THR A 272 47.27 36.79 18.25
CA THR A 272 47.28 38.24 18.00
C THR A 272 45.90 38.83 18.31
N THR A 273 45.90 40.02 18.90
CA THR A 273 44.72 40.77 19.34
C THR A 273 44.10 41.59 18.21
N PRO A 274 42.79 41.90 18.26
CA PRO A 274 42.18 42.89 17.37
C PRO A 274 42.68 44.30 17.71
N CYS A 275 42.77 45.17 16.71
CA CYS A 275 43.17 46.57 16.88
C CYS A 275 42.21 47.53 16.16
N THR A 276 42.08 48.73 16.72
CA THR A 276 40.99 49.68 16.48
C THR A 276 41.21 50.56 15.25
N THR A 277 40.13 50.90 14.53
CA THR A 277 39.99 52.19 13.81
C THR A 277 38.58 52.75 14.03
N THR A 278 38.44 54.08 13.98
CA THR A 278 37.28 54.81 14.56
C THR A 278 36.84 55.96 13.65
N SER A 279 35.60 56.46 13.88
CA SER A 279 35.07 57.78 13.45
C SER A 279 34.49 57.85 12.02
N VAL A 280 33.42 58.60 11.68
CA VAL A 280 32.57 59.57 12.46
C VAL A 280 31.06 59.35 12.17
N SER A 281 30.22 59.78 13.12
CA SER A 281 28.77 60.11 13.14
C SER A 281 28.11 60.63 11.82
N THR A 282 26.78 60.66 11.62
CA THR A 282 25.71 61.22 12.50
C THR A 282 24.28 60.64 12.36
N THR A 283 23.61 60.50 13.51
CA THR A 283 22.18 60.74 13.92
C THR A 283 21.10 61.17 12.89
N SER A 284 19.79 60.94 13.08
CA SER A 284 18.98 60.94 14.34
C SER A 284 17.77 59.96 14.40
N LEU A 285 16.86 60.10 15.40
CA LEU A 285 15.85 59.12 15.89
C LEU A 285 14.40 59.74 16.06
N PRO A 286 13.32 58.96 16.40
CA PRO A 286 11.87 59.31 16.30
C PRO A 286 11.28 59.84 17.66
N PRO A 287 9.96 59.78 18.07
CA PRO A 287 8.63 59.33 17.53
C PRO A 287 7.55 60.48 17.60
N PRO A 288 6.23 60.40 17.94
CA PRO A 288 5.21 59.32 18.16
C PRO A 288 3.78 59.51 17.50
N PRO A 289 2.79 58.59 17.72
CA PRO A 289 1.35 58.72 17.33
C PRO A 289 0.44 59.14 18.54
N PRO A 290 -0.94 59.07 18.58
CA PRO A 290 -1.96 58.56 17.62
C PRO A 290 -3.31 59.38 17.48
N THR A 291 -4.33 58.76 16.84
CA THR A 291 -5.82 58.81 17.07
C THR A 291 -6.82 59.73 16.31
N SER A 292 -7.88 59.07 15.79
CA SER A 292 -9.35 59.37 15.78
C SER A 292 -10.03 60.48 14.92
N THR A 293 -10.90 60.03 13.98
CA THR A 293 -12.28 60.51 13.57
C THR A 293 -12.52 61.99 13.20
N THR A 294 -13.25 62.38 12.13
CA THR A 294 -14.70 62.13 11.85
C THR A 294 -15.13 62.36 10.36
N ASN A 295 -16.38 62.00 10.01
CA ASN A 295 -17.17 62.43 8.81
C ASN A 295 -18.22 63.51 9.23
N PRO A 296 -19.10 64.16 8.39
CA PRO A 296 -19.51 63.86 6.98
C PRO A 296 -19.80 65.08 6.00
N CYS A 297 -20.36 64.76 4.81
CA CYS A 297 -21.34 65.51 3.97
C CYS A 297 -20.99 66.60 2.90
N GLU A 298 -21.48 66.32 1.67
CA GLU A 298 -22.33 67.13 0.74
C GLU A 298 -21.86 68.24 -0.27
N THR A 299 -22.10 67.93 -1.57
CA THR A 299 -22.73 68.71 -2.68
C THR A 299 -22.07 69.83 -3.55
N THR A 300 -22.45 69.77 -4.85
CA THR A 300 -22.72 70.85 -5.87
C THR A 300 -21.62 71.58 -6.71
N SER A 301 -21.32 70.99 -7.89
CA SER A 301 -21.62 71.50 -9.27
C SER A 301 -21.08 72.83 -9.90
N THR A 302 -20.44 72.69 -11.08
CA THR A 302 -20.52 73.52 -12.34
C THR A 302 -19.96 74.97 -12.37
N SER A 303 -19.27 75.42 -13.45
CA SER A 303 -19.90 75.75 -14.75
C SER A 303 -18.98 75.71 -16.01
N THR A 304 -19.04 76.70 -16.94
CA THR A 304 -19.07 76.41 -18.41
C THR A 304 -18.53 77.51 -19.40
N THR A 305 -18.72 77.27 -20.73
CA THR A 305 -19.01 78.24 -21.84
C THR A 305 -17.89 79.05 -22.54
N PRO A 306 -18.06 79.58 -23.80
CA PRO A 306 -19.02 79.30 -24.90
C PRO A 306 -18.42 79.23 -26.37
N PRO A 307 -19.23 79.07 -27.47
CA PRO A 307 -18.78 78.85 -28.88
C PRO A 307 -19.37 79.84 -29.95
N PRO A 308 -19.23 79.55 -31.27
CA PRO A 308 -20.20 79.96 -32.31
C PRO A 308 -20.71 78.81 -33.25
N PRO A 309 -21.77 79.02 -34.09
CA PRO A 309 -22.65 77.93 -34.59
C PRO A 309 -22.81 77.81 -36.16
N PRO A 310 -23.96 77.45 -36.82
CA PRO A 310 -24.05 76.27 -37.71
C PRO A 310 -24.54 76.54 -39.17
N PRO A 311 -24.84 75.51 -40.01
CA PRO A 311 -26.27 75.17 -40.25
C PRO A 311 -26.65 73.68 -40.56
N THR A 312 -27.88 73.34 -40.12
CA THR A 312 -28.91 72.35 -40.54
C THR A 312 -28.70 71.16 -41.54
N THR A 313 -28.96 69.93 -41.04
CA THR A 313 -29.78 68.78 -41.58
C THR A 313 -29.66 68.31 -43.05
N THR A 314 -29.61 67.00 -43.35
CA THR A 314 -30.75 66.04 -43.25
C THR A 314 -30.30 64.54 -43.18
N LYS A 315 -31.17 63.63 -42.70
CA LYS A 315 -30.94 62.18 -42.45
C LYS A 315 -30.89 61.29 -43.71
N CYS A 316 -30.13 60.18 -43.65
CA CYS A 316 -30.71 58.82 -43.66
C CYS A 316 -29.75 57.71 -43.14
N THR A 317 -30.27 56.49 -42.99
CA THR A 317 -29.74 55.41 -42.13
C THR A 317 -28.97 54.31 -42.88
N THR A 318 -27.92 53.73 -42.26
CA THR A 318 -27.67 52.26 -42.24
C THR A 318 -26.58 51.87 -41.21
N THR A 319 -26.51 50.58 -40.85
CA THR A 319 -25.79 50.08 -39.65
C THR A 319 -24.32 49.70 -39.92
N SER A 320 -23.39 50.18 -39.08
CA SER A 320 -21.96 49.83 -39.16
C SER A 320 -21.56 48.68 -38.23
N LYS A 321 -20.64 47.85 -38.71
CA LYS A 321 -20.14 46.62 -38.06
C LYS A 321 -18.76 46.86 -37.42
N SER A 322 -18.65 46.66 -36.11
CA SER A 322 -17.36 46.71 -35.38
C SER A 322 -16.95 45.32 -34.90
N THR A 323 -15.67 44.98 -35.08
CA THR A 323 -15.12 43.65 -34.77
C THR A 323 -14.55 43.58 -33.37
N SER A 324 -15.08 42.71 -32.51
CA SER A 324 -14.46 42.34 -31.24
C SER A 324 -13.48 41.18 -31.43
N THR A 325 -12.23 41.34 -30.99
CA THR A 325 -11.23 40.26 -30.94
C THR A 325 -11.50 39.34 -29.75
N THR A 326 -12.06 38.16 -30.00
CA THR A 326 -12.27 37.12 -28.99
C THR A 326 -11.08 36.16 -28.96
N THR A 327 -10.29 36.19 -27.89
CA THR A 327 -9.18 35.25 -27.69
C THR A 327 -9.73 33.89 -27.26
N THR A 328 -9.93 32.97 -28.20
CA THR A 328 -10.33 31.60 -27.90
C THR A 328 -9.18 30.83 -27.26
N SER A 329 -9.34 30.41 -26.01
CA SER A 329 -8.42 29.49 -25.34
C SER A 329 -8.43 28.12 -26.02
N SER A 330 -7.26 27.55 -26.27
CA SER A 330 -7.14 26.20 -26.81
C SER A 330 -7.56 25.18 -25.75
N LEU A 331 -8.60 24.41 -26.07
CA LEU A 331 -9.12 23.34 -25.24
C LEU A 331 -8.33 22.05 -25.50
N CYS A 332 -7.70 21.52 -24.45
CA CYS A 332 -7.02 20.23 -24.47
C CYS A 332 -8.01 19.12 -24.06
N THR A 333 -8.11 18.06 -24.87
CA THR A 333 -8.89 16.87 -24.53
C THR A 333 -8.00 15.88 -23.78
N VAL A 334 -8.29 15.65 -22.50
CA VAL A 334 -7.57 14.67 -21.67
C VAL A 334 -8.42 13.40 -21.55
N THR A 335 -7.86 12.31 -22.06
CA THR A 335 -8.48 10.99 -22.10
C THR A 335 -7.93 10.15 -20.93
N VAL A 336 -8.67 10.09 -19.82
CA VAL A 336 -8.32 9.28 -18.66
C VAL A 336 -8.82 7.86 -18.87
N THR A 337 -7.92 6.98 -19.30
CA THR A 337 -8.17 5.54 -19.41
C THR A 337 -7.95 4.89 -18.05
N THR A 338 -9.03 4.55 -17.33
CA THR A 338 -8.89 3.75 -16.10
C THR A 338 -8.38 2.34 -16.44
N PRO A 339 -7.28 1.85 -15.84
CA PRO A 339 -6.78 0.51 -16.10
C PRO A 339 -7.81 -0.58 -15.73
N PRO A 340 -7.83 -1.74 -16.42
CA PRO A 340 -8.67 -2.86 -16.00
C PRO A 340 -8.22 -3.36 -14.61
N SER A 341 -9.20 -3.74 -13.78
CA SER A 341 -8.97 -4.14 -12.38
C SER A 341 -7.97 -5.29 -12.21
N CYS A 342 -7.97 -6.25 -13.14
CA CYS A 342 -6.94 -7.28 -13.28
C CYS A 342 -6.72 -7.55 -14.78
N GLU A 343 -5.54 -8.03 -15.16
CA GLU A 343 -5.30 -8.67 -16.47
C GLU A 343 -5.80 -10.12 -16.46
N TYR A 344 -5.61 -10.81 -15.33
CA TYR A 344 -6.05 -12.18 -15.09
C TYR A 344 -6.47 -12.34 -13.63
N LYS A 345 -7.60 -13.00 -13.35
CA LYS A 345 -8.06 -13.23 -11.96
C LYS A 345 -8.15 -14.73 -11.64
N CYS A 346 -7.80 -15.13 -10.42
CA CYS A 346 -7.90 -16.50 -9.92
C CYS A 346 -8.34 -16.47 -8.46
N GLY A 347 -9.62 -16.76 -8.18
CA GLY A 347 -10.18 -16.58 -6.85
C GLY A 347 -10.01 -15.15 -6.36
N ASP A 348 -9.38 -14.99 -5.21
CA ASP A 348 -9.11 -13.68 -4.59
C ASP A 348 -7.87 -12.98 -5.16
N TRP A 349 -7.02 -13.72 -5.90
CA TRP A 349 -5.79 -13.20 -6.50
C TRP A 349 -6.02 -12.55 -7.87
N CYS A 350 -5.34 -11.42 -8.10
CA CYS A 350 -5.57 -10.51 -9.23
C CYS A 350 -4.25 -10.09 -9.88
N PHE A 351 -3.91 -10.66 -11.04
CA PHE A 351 -2.67 -10.32 -11.74
C PHE A 351 -2.74 -8.91 -12.37
N PRO A 352 -1.75 -8.03 -12.15
CA PRO A 352 -1.75 -6.69 -12.71
C PRO A 352 -1.56 -6.68 -14.25
N PRO A 353 -1.95 -5.60 -14.93
CA PRO A 353 -1.66 -5.38 -16.35
C PRO A 353 -0.18 -5.53 -16.69
N LEU A 354 0.14 -6.37 -17.68
CA LEU A 354 1.49 -6.41 -18.25
C LEU A 354 1.74 -5.16 -19.09
N PRO A 355 2.98 -4.61 -19.11
CA PRO A 355 3.32 -3.50 -19.99
C PRO A 355 3.15 -3.90 -21.46
N ASP A 356 2.87 -2.92 -22.33
CA ASP A 356 2.84 -3.15 -23.77
C ASP A 356 4.23 -3.47 -24.33
N TRP A 357 4.27 -4.31 -25.37
CA TRP A 357 5.48 -4.65 -26.11
C TRP A 357 5.30 -4.45 -27.61
N SER A 358 6.40 -4.11 -28.28
CA SER A 358 6.51 -3.91 -29.73
C SER A 358 7.62 -4.76 -30.38
N ASN A 359 8.34 -5.55 -29.58
CA ASN A 359 9.53 -6.30 -29.97
C ASN A 359 9.73 -7.53 -29.07
N GLU A 360 10.56 -8.48 -29.52
CA GLU A 360 10.79 -9.75 -28.84
C GLU A 360 11.37 -9.59 -27.44
N LYS A 361 12.32 -8.65 -27.24
CA LYS A 361 12.94 -8.44 -25.93
C LYS A 361 11.90 -8.04 -24.88
N ASP A 362 11.05 -7.07 -25.21
CA ASP A 362 10.01 -6.59 -24.28
C ASP A 362 8.83 -7.57 -24.14
N CYS A 363 8.54 -8.37 -25.17
CA CYS A 363 7.61 -9.50 -25.07
C CYS A 363 8.12 -10.55 -24.07
N LEU A 364 9.39 -10.94 -24.18
CA LEU A 364 10.02 -11.90 -23.26
C LEU A 364 10.12 -11.35 -21.82
N LYS A 365 10.34 -10.04 -21.64
CA LYS A 365 10.23 -9.38 -20.33
C LYS A 365 8.83 -9.54 -19.72
N ALA A 366 7.77 -9.32 -20.50
CA ALA A 366 6.39 -9.48 -20.04
C ALA A 366 6.05 -10.95 -19.70
N TYR A 367 6.51 -11.91 -20.50
CA TYR A 367 6.45 -13.33 -20.16
C TYR A 367 7.17 -13.65 -18.84
N SER A 368 8.38 -13.14 -18.63
CA SER A 368 9.14 -13.31 -17.39
C SER A 368 8.36 -12.85 -16.15
N THR A 369 7.76 -11.66 -16.19
CA THR A 369 6.89 -11.16 -15.10
C THR A 369 5.68 -12.07 -14.88
N CYS A 370 5.06 -12.57 -15.96
CA CYS A 370 3.96 -13.53 -15.89
C CYS A 370 4.38 -14.84 -15.20
N ALA A 371 5.51 -15.43 -15.62
CA ALA A 371 6.03 -16.68 -15.08
C ALA A 371 6.35 -16.60 -13.58
N ALA A 372 6.92 -15.48 -13.11
CA ALA A 372 7.16 -15.21 -11.70
C ALA A 372 5.86 -15.10 -10.89
N GLY A 373 4.80 -14.52 -11.48
CA GLY A 373 3.49 -14.40 -10.83
C GLY A 373 2.82 -15.73 -10.49
N VAL A 374 3.17 -16.84 -11.15
CA VAL A 374 2.48 -18.14 -11.01
C VAL A 374 2.50 -18.68 -9.58
N ALA A 375 3.64 -18.57 -8.89
CA ALA A 375 3.73 -19.02 -7.49
C ALA A 375 2.91 -18.13 -6.55
N SER A 376 2.85 -16.81 -6.80
CA SER A 376 2.01 -15.90 -6.01
C SER A 376 0.52 -16.22 -6.15
N CYS A 377 0.08 -16.68 -7.33
CA CYS A 377 -1.29 -17.14 -7.54
C CYS A 377 -1.62 -18.31 -6.61
N PHE A 378 -0.79 -19.37 -6.59
CA PHE A 378 -1.03 -20.52 -5.72
C PHE A 378 -0.94 -20.19 -4.23
N ALA A 379 -0.13 -19.21 -3.84
CA ALA A 379 -0.02 -18.74 -2.45
C ALA A 379 -1.24 -17.91 -1.98
N GLN A 380 -1.90 -17.16 -2.88
CA GLN A 380 -2.83 -16.08 -2.50
C GLN A 380 -4.27 -16.24 -3.04
N ALA A 381 -4.52 -17.14 -4.02
CA ALA A 381 -5.83 -17.28 -4.68
C ALA A 381 -6.94 -17.95 -3.84
N GLY A 382 -6.63 -18.42 -2.62
CA GLY A 382 -7.53 -19.23 -1.78
C GLY A 382 -7.84 -20.62 -2.38
N PHE A 383 -8.50 -21.50 -1.63
CA PHE A 383 -9.07 -22.74 -2.18
C PHE A 383 -10.60 -22.61 -2.24
N PRO A 384 -11.27 -22.86 -3.38
CA PRO A 384 -10.78 -23.53 -4.59
C PRO A 384 -10.14 -22.62 -5.66
N GLY A 385 -10.02 -21.30 -5.44
CA GLY A 385 -9.55 -20.33 -6.43
C GLY A 385 -8.19 -20.66 -7.05
N ALA A 386 -7.26 -21.21 -6.27
CA ALA A 386 -5.93 -21.67 -6.68
C ALA A 386 -5.95 -22.78 -7.76
N LEU A 387 -7.09 -23.47 -7.97
CA LEU A 387 -7.24 -24.39 -9.10
C LEU A 387 -7.26 -23.66 -10.46
N GLN A 388 -7.49 -22.34 -10.48
CA GLN A 388 -7.38 -21.52 -11.69
C GLN A 388 -5.93 -21.10 -12.01
N CYS A 389 -5.01 -21.15 -11.04
CA CYS A 389 -3.60 -20.80 -11.25
C CYS A 389 -2.89 -21.73 -12.25
N PHE A 390 -3.37 -22.97 -12.42
CA PHE A 390 -2.95 -23.86 -13.50
C PHE A 390 -3.29 -23.29 -14.90
N ASN A 391 -4.40 -22.57 -15.04
CA ASN A 391 -4.78 -21.88 -16.28
C ASN A 391 -3.96 -20.59 -16.47
N PHE A 392 -3.73 -19.82 -15.39
CA PHE A 392 -2.84 -18.65 -15.42
C PHE A 392 -1.42 -19.01 -15.90
N GLY A 393 -0.82 -20.06 -15.33
CA GLY A 393 0.51 -20.53 -15.76
C GLY A 393 0.57 -20.92 -17.24
N GLN A 394 -0.52 -21.47 -17.80
CA GLN A 394 -0.62 -21.74 -19.24
C GLN A 394 -0.81 -20.49 -20.08
N TRP A 395 -1.57 -19.52 -19.60
CA TRP A 395 -1.72 -18.23 -20.26
C TRP A 395 -0.34 -17.53 -20.38
N CYS A 396 0.50 -17.60 -19.35
CA CYS A 396 1.91 -17.18 -19.43
C CYS A 396 2.71 -17.97 -20.49
N SER A 397 2.56 -19.30 -20.56
CA SER A 397 3.18 -20.11 -21.63
C SER A 397 2.68 -19.75 -23.03
N GLY A 398 1.44 -19.28 -23.17
CA GLY A 398 0.90 -18.72 -24.42
C GLY A 398 1.65 -17.45 -24.84
N ILE A 399 1.95 -16.55 -23.89
CA ILE A 399 2.79 -15.37 -24.13
C ILE A 399 4.20 -15.81 -24.56
N GLN A 400 4.81 -16.77 -23.86
CA GLN A 400 6.12 -17.32 -24.24
C GLN A 400 6.15 -17.82 -25.69
N GLN A 401 5.16 -18.63 -26.08
CA GLN A 401 5.05 -19.17 -27.43
C GLN A 401 4.86 -18.06 -28.46
N TYR A 402 4.06 -17.03 -28.17
CA TYR A 402 3.90 -15.86 -29.03
C TYR A 402 5.22 -15.10 -29.23
N CYS A 403 5.95 -14.82 -28.14
CA CYS A 403 7.25 -14.15 -28.20
C CYS A 403 8.27 -14.93 -29.03
N SER A 404 8.38 -16.25 -28.79
CA SER A 404 9.34 -17.12 -29.47
C SER A 404 8.91 -17.61 -30.86
N SER A 405 7.78 -17.13 -31.41
CA SER A 405 7.33 -17.49 -32.77
C SER A 405 6.77 -16.30 -33.55
N THR A 406 5.53 -15.87 -33.32
CA THR A 406 4.88 -14.78 -34.08
C THR A 406 5.67 -13.47 -34.02
N CYS A 407 6.12 -13.10 -32.83
CA CYS A 407 6.88 -11.88 -32.57
C CYS A 407 8.26 -11.88 -33.26
N LEU A 408 8.93 -13.03 -33.34
CA LEU A 408 10.23 -13.24 -33.99
C LEU A 408 10.20 -12.86 -35.50
N PHE A 409 9.05 -13.00 -36.16
CA PHE A 409 8.84 -12.63 -37.56
C PHE A 409 8.35 -11.17 -37.75
N GLY A 410 8.59 -10.29 -36.78
CA GLY A 410 8.33 -8.85 -36.89
C GLY A 410 6.87 -8.42 -36.72
N LYS A 411 5.98 -9.34 -36.36
CA LYS A 411 4.59 -9.04 -35.94
C LYS A 411 4.49 -9.21 -34.43
N CYS A 412 4.86 -8.16 -33.70
CA CYS A 412 4.90 -8.21 -32.24
C CYS A 412 4.06 -7.09 -31.62
N SER A 413 2.94 -7.43 -31.01
CA SER A 413 2.16 -6.50 -30.18
C SER A 413 1.35 -7.24 -29.10
N LYS A 414 1.06 -6.56 -27.98
CA LYS A 414 0.19 -7.12 -26.93
C LYS A 414 -1.22 -7.43 -27.45
N GLY A 415 -1.79 -6.54 -28.28
CA GLY A 415 -3.12 -6.73 -28.87
C GLY A 415 -3.23 -7.97 -29.77
N ASP A 416 -2.25 -8.18 -30.65
CA ASP A 416 -2.20 -9.38 -31.51
C ASP A 416 -1.99 -10.67 -30.70
N CYS A 417 -1.22 -10.61 -29.61
CA CYS A 417 -1.16 -11.71 -28.65
C CYS A 417 -2.52 -11.96 -27.97
N TRP A 418 -3.24 -10.92 -27.53
CA TRP A 418 -4.53 -11.07 -26.82
C TRP A 418 -5.67 -11.56 -27.74
N ASN A 419 -5.61 -11.29 -29.04
CA ASN A 419 -6.53 -11.88 -30.03
C ASN A 419 -6.49 -13.42 -30.03
N HIS A 420 -5.35 -14.01 -29.65
CA HIS A 420 -5.11 -15.46 -29.65
C HIS A 420 -4.99 -16.06 -28.24
N ASN A 421 -4.63 -15.25 -27.23
CA ASN A 421 -4.39 -15.63 -25.84
C ASN A 421 -4.92 -14.55 -24.86
N PRO A 422 -6.24 -14.30 -24.82
CA PRO A 422 -6.82 -13.22 -24.02
C PRO A 422 -6.70 -13.46 -22.51
N GLY A 423 -6.47 -12.37 -21.76
CA GLY A 423 -6.52 -12.36 -20.30
C GLY A 423 -7.93 -12.62 -19.74
N GLN A 424 -8.01 -13.02 -18.47
CA GLN A 424 -9.26 -13.43 -17.80
C GLN A 424 -9.60 -12.55 -16.57
N GLY A 425 -9.22 -11.27 -16.58
CA GLY A 425 -9.51 -10.33 -15.49
C GLY A 425 -10.89 -9.68 -15.56
N GLY A 426 -11.18 -8.97 -16.65
CA GLY A 426 -12.37 -8.13 -16.82
C GLY A 426 -12.31 -6.82 -15.99
N SER A 427 -13.00 -5.74 -16.35
CA SER A 427 -13.77 -5.43 -17.58
C SER A 427 -12.96 -4.53 -18.53
N PRO A 428 -13.45 -4.13 -19.72
CA PRO A 428 -12.75 -3.15 -20.55
C PRO A 428 -12.48 -1.83 -19.79
N PRO A 429 -11.36 -1.14 -20.07
CA PRO A 429 -11.02 0.12 -19.40
C PRO A 429 -12.11 1.16 -19.63
N LYS A 430 -12.56 1.84 -18.56
CA LYS A 430 -13.49 2.97 -18.71
C LYS A 430 -12.70 4.21 -19.07
N THR A 431 -12.85 4.63 -20.32
CA THR A 431 -12.33 5.90 -20.83
C THR A 431 -13.26 7.03 -20.40
N SER A 432 -12.76 7.94 -19.57
CA SER A 432 -13.41 9.24 -19.32
C SER A 432 -12.68 10.32 -20.11
N THR A 433 -13.42 11.17 -20.81
CA THR A 433 -12.87 12.22 -21.67
C THR A 433 -13.26 13.58 -21.15
N THR A 434 -12.32 14.28 -20.52
CA THR A 434 -12.54 15.60 -19.94
C THR A 434 -11.81 16.66 -20.74
N VAL A 435 -12.48 17.78 -21.01
CA VAL A 435 -11.93 18.90 -21.77
C VAL A 435 -11.50 20.00 -20.80
N ILE A 436 -10.22 20.38 -20.80
CA ILE A 436 -9.64 21.39 -19.91
C ILE A 436 -8.73 22.37 -20.66
N PRO A 437 -8.50 23.60 -20.15
CA PRO A 437 -7.54 24.53 -20.75
C PRO A 437 -6.12 23.96 -20.75
N CYS A 438 -5.40 24.09 -21.86
CA CYS A 438 -4.01 23.63 -21.94
C CYS A 438 -3.08 24.49 -21.04
N PRO A 439 -2.22 23.90 -20.18
CA PRO A 439 -1.17 24.63 -19.47
C PRO A 439 -0.06 25.10 -20.43
N PRO A 440 0.69 26.17 -20.11
CA PRO A 440 1.73 26.71 -20.97
C PRO A 440 2.94 25.76 -21.07
N THR A 441 3.24 25.29 -22.28
CA THR A 441 4.27 24.27 -22.53
C THR A 441 5.70 24.82 -22.46
N THR A 442 6.40 24.59 -21.35
CA THR A 442 7.86 24.74 -21.26
C THR A 442 8.56 23.50 -21.81
N THR A 443 8.88 23.53 -23.11
CA THR A 443 9.50 22.40 -23.84
C THR A 443 10.98 22.20 -23.47
N THR A 444 11.25 21.74 -22.26
CA THR A 444 12.60 21.36 -21.82
C THR A 444 12.88 19.91 -22.22
N LYS A 445 13.85 19.70 -23.11
CA LYS A 445 14.32 18.37 -23.54
C LYS A 445 14.74 17.54 -22.31
N PRO A 446 14.29 16.28 -22.15
CA PRO A 446 14.71 15.44 -21.03
C PRO A 446 16.23 15.28 -20.95
N PRO A 447 16.84 15.33 -19.75
CA PRO A 447 18.22 14.91 -19.54
C PRO A 447 18.43 13.46 -19.98
N ALA A 448 19.61 13.13 -20.49
CA ALA A 448 19.98 11.75 -20.79
C ALA A 448 20.36 11.01 -19.49
N THR A 449 19.37 10.51 -18.76
CA THR A 449 19.56 9.89 -17.45
C THR A 449 20.32 8.57 -17.57
N SER A 450 21.61 8.57 -17.22
CA SER A 450 22.47 7.37 -17.21
C SER A 450 22.20 6.42 -16.02
N THR A 451 21.05 6.56 -15.37
CA THR A 451 20.60 5.71 -14.26
C THR A 451 20.13 4.36 -14.77
N LYS A 452 20.64 3.27 -14.18
CA LYS A 452 20.12 1.93 -14.43
C LYS A 452 18.64 1.84 -14.00
N PRO A 453 17.83 0.98 -14.64
CA PRO A 453 16.46 0.74 -14.20
C PRO A 453 16.41 0.33 -12.72
N SER A 454 15.48 0.88 -11.94
CA SER A 454 15.22 0.44 -10.57
C SER A 454 14.71 -0.99 -10.52
N HIS A 455 13.92 -1.38 -11.53
CA HIS A 455 13.38 -2.71 -11.70
C HIS A 455 13.72 -3.30 -13.08
N CYS A 456 13.94 -4.60 -13.10
CA CYS A 456 13.94 -5.43 -14.30
C CYS A 456 12.96 -6.61 -14.08
N PRO A 457 12.75 -7.51 -15.05
CA PRO A 457 11.99 -8.74 -14.80
C PRO A 457 12.94 -9.92 -14.49
N PRO A 458 12.52 -10.87 -13.64
CA PRO A 458 13.30 -12.07 -13.35
C PRO A 458 13.51 -12.95 -14.59
N PRO A 459 14.67 -13.60 -14.78
CA PRO A 459 14.81 -14.70 -15.73
C PRO A 459 13.72 -15.76 -15.54
N PRO A 460 13.10 -16.29 -16.62
CA PRO A 460 12.02 -17.28 -16.51
C PRO A 460 12.55 -18.68 -16.13
N THR A 461 13.87 -18.83 -16.04
CA THR A 461 14.58 -20.05 -15.62
C THR A 461 14.91 -19.99 -14.13
N ASN A 462 14.52 -21.02 -13.39
CA ASN A 462 14.84 -21.18 -11.98
C ASN A 462 16.34 -21.53 -11.78
N ILE A 463 16.98 -20.93 -10.78
CA ILE A 463 18.31 -21.33 -10.28
C ILE A 463 18.22 -22.67 -9.55
N CYS A 464 17.11 -22.90 -8.86
CA CYS A 464 16.82 -24.12 -8.13
C CYS A 464 16.30 -25.21 -9.07
N THR A 465 16.72 -26.45 -8.82
CA THR A 465 16.36 -27.60 -9.64
C THR A 465 15.15 -28.33 -9.05
N GLN A 466 14.13 -28.55 -9.89
CA GLN A 466 12.99 -29.40 -9.57
C GLN A 466 13.46 -30.87 -9.41
N PRO A 467 13.30 -31.52 -8.25
CA PRO A 467 13.67 -32.93 -8.07
C PRO A 467 12.88 -33.90 -8.96
N SER A 468 13.44 -35.10 -9.12
CA SER A 468 12.82 -36.23 -9.82
C SER A 468 12.87 -37.51 -9.00
N ASN A 469 11.78 -38.27 -9.02
CA ASN A 469 11.70 -39.55 -8.32
C ASN A 469 10.80 -40.52 -9.10
N SER A 470 11.41 -41.53 -9.73
CA SER A 470 10.72 -42.54 -10.53
C SER A 470 9.75 -43.41 -9.73
N LYS A 471 10.00 -43.62 -8.43
CA LYS A 471 9.11 -44.38 -7.53
C LYS A 471 7.79 -43.66 -7.26
N TYR A 472 7.79 -42.33 -7.29
CA TYR A 472 6.60 -41.49 -7.09
C TYR A 472 6.08 -40.83 -8.37
N GLY A 473 6.76 -41.02 -9.51
CA GLY A 473 6.29 -40.62 -10.84
C GLY A 473 6.46 -39.14 -11.18
N TYR A 474 7.27 -38.38 -10.46
CA TYR A 474 7.48 -36.94 -10.69
C TYR A 474 8.91 -36.61 -11.18
N GLY A 475 9.07 -35.46 -11.85
CA GLY A 475 10.33 -34.97 -12.41
C GLY A 475 10.22 -33.62 -13.11
N PRO A 476 11.23 -33.21 -13.91
CA PRO A 476 11.18 -31.97 -14.69
C PRO A 476 9.95 -31.91 -15.59
N GLY A 477 9.21 -30.79 -15.53
CA GLY A 477 7.93 -30.62 -16.25
C GLY A 477 6.74 -31.40 -15.69
N ASN A 478 6.94 -32.35 -14.77
CA ASN A 478 5.88 -33.14 -14.14
C ASN A 478 6.08 -33.22 -12.61
N PRO A 479 5.91 -32.11 -11.87
CA PRO A 479 5.98 -32.08 -10.41
C PRO A 479 4.72 -32.67 -9.75
N VAL A 480 4.78 -32.99 -8.44
CA VAL A 480 3.63 -33.52 -7.71
C VAL A 480 2.45 -32.54 -7.76
N GLY A 481 1.27 -33.05 -8.12
CA GLY A 481 0.08 -32.23 -8.29
C GLY A 481 0.14 -31.22 -9.45
N GLY A 482 1.23 -31.15 -10.22
CA GLY A 482 1.48 -30.07 -11.18
C GLY A 482 1.94 -28.76 -10.55
N ILE A 483 2.26 -28.73 -9.25
CA ILE A 483 2.77 -27.55 -8.54
C ILE A 483 4.28 -27.45 -8.79
N SER A 484 4.70 -26.57 -9.69
CA SER A 484 6.13 -26.34 -10.01
C SER A 484 6.87 -25.60 -8.90
N LEU A 485 8.18 -25.78 -8.83
CA LEU A 485 9.05 -25.09 -7.88
C LEU A 485 9.03 -23.57 -8.15
N PRO A 486 8.63 -22.71 -7.18
CA PRO A 486 8.64 -21.26 -7.34
C PRO A 486 9.98 -20.72 -7.84
N ILE A 487 9.94 -19.72 -8.71
CA ILE A 487 11.14 -19.19 -9.35
C ILE A 487 12.04 -18.57 -8.28
N VAL A 488 13.26 -19.10 -8.16
CA VAL A 488 14.39 -18.36 -7.60
C VAL A 488 15.24 -17.91 -8.77
N SER A 489 15.46 -16.61 -8.89
CA SER A 489 16.32 -16.06 -9.93
C SER A 489 17.18 -14.94 -9.36
N CYS A 490 17.81 -14.17 -10.24
CA CYS A 490 18.42 -12.92 -9.82
C CYS A 490 17.37 -12.00 -9.22
N ASN A 491 17.77 -11.25 -8.19
CA ASN A 491 17.00 -10.15 -7.68
C ASN A 491 16.88 -9.06 -8.75
N ASP A 492 15.69 -8.52 -8.86
CA ASP A 492 15.17 -7.62 -9.88
C ASP A 492 14.93 -6.19 -9.35
N ILE A 493 15.38 -5.90 -8.13
CA ILE A 493 15.40 -4.56 -7.54
C ILE A 493 16.85 -4.09 -7.45
N TYR A 494 17.20 -2.99 -8.14
CA TYR A 494 18.60 -2.59 -8.33
C TYR A 494 19.31 -2.15 -7.02
N SER A 495 18.57 -1.53 -6.10
CA SER A 495 19.07 -1.11 -4.78
C SER A 495 19.43 -2.30 -3.90
N ASP A 496 18.60 -3.34 -3.90
CA ASP A 496 18.73 -4.54 -3.06
C ASP A 496 19.69 -5.59 -3.66
N TRP A 497 19.66 -5.77 -4.99
CA TRP A 497 20.44 -6.78 -5.73
C TRP A 497 21.93 -6.82 -5.38
N ARG A 498 22.55 -5.68 -5.06
CA ARG A 498 23.99 -5.64 -4.73
C ARG A 498 24.32 -6.39 -3.43
N ASN A 499 23.41 -6.35 -2.45
CA ASN A 499 23.57 -7.03 -1.17
C ASN A 499 22.90 -8.40 -1.20
N ASN A 500 21.77 -8.52 -1.89
CA ASN A 500 20.99 -9.73 -2.01
C ASN A 500 20.76 -10.09 -3.49
N PRO A 501 21.72 -10.74 -4.18
CA PRO A 501 21.64 -10.96 -5.63
C PRO A 501 20.61 -12.00 -6.07
N PHE A 502 20.03 -12.77 -5.15
CA PHE A 502 19.01 -13.80 -5.44
C PHE A 502 17.67 -13.44 -4.81
N LYS A 503 16.56 -13.85 -5.43
CA LYS A 503 15.20 -13.61 -4.93
C LYS A 503 14.27 -14.78 -5.23
N LEU A 504 13.37 -15.08 -4.30
CA LEU A 504 12.30 -16.09 -4.39
C LEU A 504 10.97 -15.41 -4.73
N TYR A 505 10.48 -15.62 -5.95
CA TYR A 505 9.29 -14.95 -6.48
C TYR A 505 8.02 -15.70 -6.07
N ILE A 506 7.40 -15.24 -4.99
CA ILE A 506 6.18 -15.82 -4.38
C ILE A 506 5.09 -14.79 -4.08
N ASN A 507 5.31 -13.52 -4.42
CA ASN A 507 4.34 -12.43 -4.31
C ASN A 507 4.20 -11.71 -5.68
N GLN A 508 3.08 -11.04 -5.91
CA GLN A 508 2.87 -10.20 -7.10
C GLN A 508 3.83 -9.00 -7.12
N LYS A 509 4.02 -8.38 -5.95
CA LYS A 509 4.89 -7.24 -5.74
C LYS A 509 6.28 -7.76 -5.41
N SER A 510 7.26 -7.49 -6.26
CA SER A 510 8.59 -8.08 -6.11
C SER A 510 9.37 -7.61 -4.88
N TRP A 511 9.00 -6.47 -4.29
CA TRP A 511 9.55 -6.05 -3.00
C TRP A 511 9.01 -6.88 -1.82
N ASN A 512 7.87 -7.55 -1.99
CA ASN A 512 7.30 -8.50 -1.03
C ASN A 512 7.79 -9.94 -1.25
N CYS A 513 8.83 -10.14 -2.07
CA CYS A 513 9.43 -11.44 -2.39
C CYS A 513 10.78 -11.59 -1.67
N PRO A 514 11.04 -12.66 -0.90
CA PRO A 514 12.27 -12.81 -0.13
C PRO A 514 13.54 -12.72 -0.98
N SER A 515 14.45 -11.81 -0.59
CA SER A 515 15.78 -11.62 -1.17
C SER A 515 16.86 -12.31 -0.32
N TYR A 516 17.94 -12.79 -0.95
CA TYR A 516 18.98 -13.57 -0.29
C TYR A 516 20.41 -13.13 -0.67
N PRO A 517 21.36 -13.13 0.28
CA PRO A 517 22.75 -12.71 0.06
C PRO A 517 23.52 -13.69 -0.85
N PRO A 518 24.75 -13.35 -1.31
CA PRO A 518 25.54 -14.19 -2.22
C PRO A 518 25.80 -15.62 -1.72
N SER A 519 25.85 -15.82 -0.40
CA SER A 519 25.96 -17.12 0.27
C SER A 519 24.60 -17.83 0.48
N GLY A 520 23.49 -17.09 0.41
CA GLY A 520 22.14 -17.55 0.73
C GLY A 520 21.41 -18.31 -0.38
N CYS A 521 22.05 -18.60 -1.51
CA CYS A 521 21.42 -19.29 -2.66
C CYS A 521 20.83 -20.66 -2.28
N GLY A 522 21.49 -21.42 -1.40
CA GLY A 522 20.95 -22.68 -0.86
C GLY A 522 19.71 -22.49 0.02
N ASN A 523 19.65 -21.39 0.78
CA ASN A 523 18.48 -21.04 1.60
C ASN A 523 17.31 -20.63 0.71
N ALA A 524 17.56 -19.81 -0.31
CA ALA A 524 16.55 -19.43 -1.32
C ALA A 524 15.89 -20.66 -1.95
N CYS A 525 16.69 -21.67 -2.31
CA CYS A 525 16.14 -22.94 -2.81
C CYS A 525 15.45 -23.78 -1.75
N SER A 526 15.92 -23.78 -0.50
CA SER A 526 15.25 -24.45 0.62
C SER A 526 13.86 -23.87 0.87
N ASP A 527 13.71 -22.54 0.83
CA ASP A 527 12.43 -21.85 0.97
C ASP A 527 11.54 -22.05 -0.26
N ALA A 528 12.10 -22.09 -1.47
CA ALA A 528 11.35 -22.49 -2.67
C ALA A 528 10.80 -23.92 -2.55
N CYS A 529 11.60 -24.86 -2.03
CA CYS A 529 11.17 -26.23 -1.77
C CYS A 529 10.04 -26.28 -0.72
N LYS A 530 10.15 -25.47 0.34
CA LYS A 530 9.14 -25.33 1.39
C LYS A 530 7.83 -24.75 0.83
N GLU A 531 7.90 -23.75 -0.03
CA GLU A 531 6.71 -23.16 -0.65
C GLU A 531 6.06 -24.10 -1.69
N GLN A 532 6.85 -24.82 -2.50
CA GLN A 532 6.35 -25.93 -3.33
C GLN A 532 5.59 -26.95 -2.47
N TYR A 533 6.11 -27.29 -1.29
CA TYR A 533 5.44 -28.20 -0.35
C TYR A 533 4.12 -27.62 0.16
N THR A 534 4.10 -26.38 0.65
CA THR A 534 2.89 -25.66 1.10
C THR A 534 1.81 -25.62 0.02
N GLN A 535 2.18 -25.29 -1.22
CA GLN A 535 1.25 -25.25 -2.35
C GLN A 535 0.77 -26.67 -2.75
N CYS A 536 1.63 -27.68 -2.65
CA CYS A 536 1.27 -29.08 -2.84
C CYS A 536 0.24 -29.56 -1.79
N THR A 537 0.40 -29.21 -0.51
CA THR A 537 -0.58 -29.56 0.53
C THR A 537 -1.88 -28.78 0.36
N ASN A 538 -1.79 -27.46 0.15
CA ASN A 538 -2.95 -26.56 0.17
C ASN A 538 -3.80 -26.62 -1.11
N VAL A 539 -3.26 -27.15 -2.21
CA VAL A 539 -3.96 -27.26 -3.50
C VAL A 539 -4.16 -28.71 -3.94
N TYR A 540 -3.11 -29.56 -3.96
CA TYR A 540 -3.25 -30.95 -4.42
C TYR A 540 -3.82 -31.87 -3.34
N GLN A 541 -3.23 -31.90 -2.14
CA GLN A 541 -3.75 -32.74 -1.05
C GLN A 541 -5.16 -32.28 -0.63
N LYS A 542 -5.39 -30.97 -0.48
CA LYS A 542 -6.71 -30.40 -0.23
C LYS A 542 -7.72 -30.73 -1.34
N GLY A 543 -7.31 -30.65 -2.61
CA GLY A 543 -8.10 -31.11 -3.75
C GLY A 543 -8.45 -32.61 -3.70
N CYS A 544 -7.61 -33.46 -3.12
CA CYS A 544 -7.90 -34.89 -2.89
C CYS A 544 -8.82 -35.13 -1.68
N GLN A 545 -8.81 -34.25 -0.67
CA GLN A 545 -9.76 -34.30 0.45
C GLN A 545 -11.17 -33.96 -0.04
N ASP A 546 -11.33 -32.78 -0.64
CA ASP A 546 -12.64 -32.23 -1.00
C ASP A 546 -13.18 -32.84 -2.32
N GLY A 547 -12.29 -33.37 -3.16
CA GLY A 547 -12.63 -34.07 -4.40
C GLY A 547 -13.16 -35.49 -4.20
N SER A 548 -13.10 -36.04 -2.99
CA SER A 548 -13.55 -37.41 -2.65
C SER A 548 -15.03 -37.70 -2.98
N GLY A 549 -15.85 -36.66 -3.12
CA GLY A 549 -17.26 -36.73 -3.56
C GLY A 549 -17.50 -36.40 -5.03
N PHE A 550 -16.52 -36.58 -5.94
CA PHE A 550 -16.61 -36.33 -7.40
C PHE A 550 -16.87 -34.88 -7.86
N ARG A 551 -16.88 -33.88 -6.96
CA ARG A 551 -17.35 -32.51 -7.28
C ARG A 551 -16.39 -31.63 -8.09
N TRP A 552 -15.09 -31.97 -8.16
CA TRP A 552 -14.07 -31.10 -8.75
C TRP A 552 -13.24 -31.79 -9.84
N LYS A 553 -13.34 -31.28 -11.07
CA LYS A 553 -12.53 -31.69 -12.24
C LYS A 553 -11.65 -30.51 -12.70
N ARG A 554 -10.42 -30.80 -13.15
CA ARG A 554 -9.58 -29.82 -13.84
C ARG A 554 -10.21 -29.38 -15.17
N SER A 555 -9.96 -28.13 -15.57
CA SER A 555 -10.33 -27.60 -16.89
C SER A 555 -9.64 -28.39 -18.01
N GLU A 556 -10.19 -28.35 -19.24
CA GLU A 556 -9.52 -28.92 -20.41
C GLU A 556 -8.18 -28.23 -20.73
N GLY A 557 -8.06 -26.93 -20.42
CA GLY A 557 -6.79 -26.19 -20.49
C GLY A 557 -5.74 -26.79 -19.57
N ALA A 558 -6.04 -26.95 -18.27
CA ALA A 558 -5.14 -27.51 -17.27
C ALA A 558 -4.83 -29.02 -17.46
N LYS A 559 -5.55 -29.73 -18.35
CA LYS A 559 -5.19 -31.09 -18.79
C LYS A 559 -4.13 -31.06 -19.90
N ARG A 560 -4.37 -30.25 -20.94
CA ARG A 560 -3.44 -30.05 -22.06
C ARG A 560 -2.10 -29.47 -21.59
N ALA A 561 -2.17 -28.58 -20.60
CA ALA A 561 -1.06 -27.91 -19.93
C ALA A 561 0.13 -28.80 -19.56
N LEU A 562 -0.17 -29.98 -19.03
CA LEU A 562 0.79 -30.86 -18.37
C LEU A 562 1.35 -31.92 -19.33
N SER A 563 1.12 -31.77 -20.64
CA SER A 563 1.36 -32.78 -21.68
C SER A 563 0.59 -34.10 -21.50
N ILE A 564 -0.40 -34.15 -20.60
CA ILE A 564 -1.11 -35.38 -20.25
C ILE A 564 -2.16 -35.71 -21.32
N SER A 565 -1.77 -36.51 -22.30
CA SER A 565 -2.70 -37.20 -23.19
C SER A 565 -3.55 -38.20 -22.40
N GLN A 566 -4.85 -37.91 -22.29
CA GLN A 566 -5.93 -38.78 -21.78
C GLN A 566 -5.86 -39.28 -20.31
N PHE A 567 -4.70 -39.30 -19.64
CA PHE A 567 -4.47 -40.10 -18.43
C PHE A 567 -4.90 -39.51 -17.07
N THR A 568 -5.39 -38.26 -16.99
CA THR A 568 -5.87 -37.67 -15.71
C THR A 568 -7.23 -36.96 -15.84
N GLN A 569 -8.28 -37.73 -16.16
CA GLN A 569 -9.66 -37.23 -15.98
C GLN A 569 -10.04 -37.09 -14.49
N ASN A 570 -9.44 -37.92 -13.65
CA ASN A 570 -9.30 -37.74 -12.20
C ASN A 570 -7.81 -37.46 -11.89
N TRP A 571 -7.49 -36.97 -10.68
CA TRP A 571 -6.10 -36.72 -10.26
C TRP A 571 -5.25 -38.02 -10.35
N GLY A 572 -3.97 -37.91 -10.71
CA GLY A 572 -3.22 -38.99 -11.37
C GLY A 572 -2.55 -40.05 -10.48
N PHE A 573 -2.84 -41.33 -10.81
CA PHE A 573 -2.14 -42.58 -10.46
C PHE A 573 -1.69 -42.86 -9.01
N GLY A 574 -1.99 -44.09 -8.54
CA GLY A 574 -1.46 -44.64 -7.28
C GLY A 574 -2.07 -43.98 -6.05
N ASP A 575 -3.28 -44.43 -5.68
CA ASP A 575 -4.04 -44.01 -4.50
C ASP A 575 -4.05 -42.50 -4.25
N ASN A 576 -5.03 -41.79 -4.83
CA ASN A 576 -5.25 -40.36 -4.55
C ASN A 576 -6.00 -40.14 -3.23
N SER A 577 -5.72 -40.94 -2.21
CA SER A 577 -6.15 -40.60 -0.86
C SER A 577 -5.40 -39.35 -0.38
N PRO A 578 -6.00 -38.53 0.49
CA PRO A 578 -5.29 -37.41 1.13
C PRO A 578 -3.97 -37.82 1.79
N SER A 579 -3.92 -39.02 2.38
CA SER A 579 -2.72 -39.55 3.03
C SER A 579 -1.61 -39.96 2.07
N ASN A 580 -1.91 -40.28 0.81
CA ASN A 580 -0.89 -40.55 -0.21
C ASN A 580 -0.53 -39.30 -1.03
N ALA A 581 -1.44 -38.36 -1.21
CA ALA A 581 -1.10 -37.01 -1.70
C ALA A 581 -0.09 -36.34 -0.77
N ALA A 582 -0.33 -36.38 0.55
CA ALA A 582 0.60 -35.92 1.58
C ALA A 582 1.99 -36.57 1.46
N LYS A 583 2.06 -37.91 1.33
CA LYS A 583 3.33 -38.64 1.14
C LYS A 583 4.08 -38.21 -0.11
N LYS A 584 3.37 -37.98 -1.24
CA LYS A 584 3.99 -37.50 -2.49
C LYS A 584 4.55 -36.08 -2.31
N CYS A 585 3.79 -35.16 -1.72
CA CYS A 585 4.27 -33.80 -1.41
C CYS A 585 5.50 -33.84 -0.49
N GLN A 586 5.46 -34.62 0.60
CA GLN A 586 6.57 -34.75 1.54
C GLN A 586 7.82 -35.38 0.90
N ALA A 587 7.65 -36.39 0.03
CA ALA A 587 8.75 -36.96 -0.72
C ALA A 587 9.39 -35.95 -1.67
N GLN A 588 8.58 -35.19 -2.42
CA GLN A 588 9.08 -34.13 -3.30
C GLN A 588 9.82 -33.04 -2.52
N TYR A 589 9.33 -32.67 -1.33
CA TYR A 589 10.00 -31.71 -0.46
C TYR A 589 11.39 -32.20 -0.03
N GLN A 590 11.51 -33.44 0.46
CA GLN A 590 12.80 -33.99 0.89
C GLN A 590 13.78 -34.14 -0.27
N ASP A 591 13.33 -34.63 -1.42
CA ASP A 591 14.16 -34.76 -2.62
C ASP A 591 14.56 -33.36 -3.17
N CYS A 592 13.70 -32.35 -3.02
CA CYS A 592 14.00 -30.96 -3.38
C CYS A 592 15.13 -30.38 -2.52
N LEU A 593 15.06 -30.56 -1.19
CA LEU A 593 16.13 -30.15 -0.28
C LEU A 593 17.44 -30.89 -0.60
N ALA A 594 17.37 -32.20 -0.87
CA ALA A 594 18.55 -33.00 -1.19
C ALA A 594 19.25 -32.54 -2.48
N VAL A 595 18.49 -32.28 -3.56
CA VAL A 595 19.02 -31.82 -4.84
C VAL A 595 19.58 -30.40 -4.75
N ASN A 596 18.96 -29.50 -3.99
CA ASN A 596 19.34 -28.09 -3.93
C ASN A 596 20.34 -27.73 -2.81
N LYS A 597 20.65 -28.65 -1.89
CA LYS A 597 21.57 -28.42 -0.75
C LYS A 597 22.90 -27.77 -1.12
N ASN A 598 23.46 -28.14 -2.28
CA ASN A 598 24.73 -27.63 -2.80
C ASN A 598 24.53 -26.87 -4.13
N VAL A 599 23.41 -26.17 -4.31
CA VAL A 599 23.10 -25.41 -5.52
C VAL A 599 24.21 -24.38 -5.83
N ASN A 600 24.61 -24.32 -7.10
CA ASN A 600 25.67 -23.41 -7.57
C ASN A 600 25.10 -22.53 -8.71
N PRO A 601 24.88 -21.22 -8.49
CA PRO A 601 24.39 -20.29 -9.50
C PRO A 601 25.44 -19.94 -10.59
N LYS A 602 26.65 -20.52 -10.52
CA LYS A 602 27.75 -20.40 -11.50
C LYS A 602 28.22 -18.96 -11.71
N GLN A 603 27.63 -18.27 -12.68
CA GLN A 603 27.90 -16.87 -13.05
C GLN A 603 26.62 -16.02 -13.06
N GLN A 604 25.45 -16.62 -12.82
CA GLN A 604 24.18 -15.90 -12.75
C GLN A 604 24.23 -14.88 -11.61
N CYS A 605 23.57 -13.74 -11.83
CA CYS A 605 23.35 -12.71 -10.82
C CYS A 605 24.60 -12.00 -10.27
N LYS A 606 25.78 -12.21 -10.87
CA LYS A 606 27.02 -11.48 -10.53
C LYS A 606 27.11 -10.09 -11.14
N THR A 607 26.33 -9.82 -12.18
CA THR A 607 26.19 -8.49 -12.79
C THR A 607 24.72 -8.19 -13.05
N TRP A 608 24.28 -6.98 -12.72
CA TRP A 608 22.98 -6.46 -13.13
C TRP A 608 22.97 -6.22 -14.63
N GLY A 609 22.05 -6.86 -15.37
CA GLY A 609 21.89 -6.73 -16.81
C GLY A 609 20.47 -7.11 -17.25
N CYS A 610 19.91 -6.33 -18.18
CA CYS A 610 18.50 -6.37 -18.59
C CYS A 610 18.30 -6.01 -20.07
#